data_AF-A0AAW5THC1-F1
#
_entry.id   AF-A0AAW5THC1-F1
#
_cell.length_a   1.000
_cell.length_b   1.000
_cell.length_c   1.000
_cell.angle_alpha   90.00
_cell.angle_beta   90.00
_cell.angle_gamma   90.00
#
_symmetry.space_group_name_H-M   'P 1'
#
loop_
_entity.id
_entity.type
_entity.pdbx_description
1 polymer ?
#
loop_
_entity_poly.entity_id
_entity_poly.type
_entity_poly.pdbx_seq_one_letter_code
_entity_poly.pdbx_strand_id
1 'polypeptide(L)'
;MKKKSLFSLLTLIVMLVVLAACGSKVNKNGVPNILKDKYTGYSKLSGYEYPFIAGGDQLIFDKKENSITNSKGDKTYFSVIPEKDLPPATKGVVTSLKSELKDTENFTIIISREKHPTKKQAEATYQIALSAGGKKIRVIELRRDYAAEGGYYDFSGESE
;
A
#
# COMPACT_ATOMS: atom_id res chain seq x y z
N MET A 1 23.77 6.69 66.86
CA MET A 1 23.12 6.82 65.53
C MET A 1 23.02 5.42 64.94
N LYS A 2 21.84 4.80 65.03
CA LYS A 2 20.79 4.60 63.99
C LYS A 2 21.04 3.36 63.09
N LYS A 3 19.97 2.56 62.97
CA LYS A 3 19.85 1.12 62.67
C LYS A 3 20.40 0.65 61.31
N LYS A 4 20.81 -0.63 61.26
CA LYS A 4 20.97 -1.45 60.05
C LYS A 4 19.58 -1.84 59.49
N SER A 5 19.42 -1.87 58.18
CA SER A 5 18.34 -2.59 57.48
C SER A 5 18.87 -3.17 56.16
N LEU A 6 18.82 -4.49 56.04
CA LEU A 6 18.84 -5.26 54.79
C LEU A 6 17.56 -4.99 53.96
N PHE A 7 17.50 -5.54 52.73
CA PHE A 7 16.47 -5.42 51.66
C PHE A 7 16.71 -4.19 50.75
N SER A 8 16.83 -4.27 49.42
CA SER A 8 16.16 -5.15 48.45
C SER A 8 17.00 -5.40 47.19
N LEU A 9 17.10 -6.68 46.84
CA LEU A 9 17.25 -7.22 45.49
C LEU A 9 16.05 -6.76 44.62
N LEU A 10 16.27 -6.28 43.38
CA LEU A 10 15.48 -6.56 42.16
C LEU A 10 15.82 -5.57 41.02
N THR A 11 16.51 -6.11 40.01
CA THR A 11 16.18 -6.00 38.57
C THR A 11 15.36 -4.81 38.06
N LEU A 12 15.93 -4.03 37.11
CA LEU A 12 15.42 -4.01 35.73
C LEU A 12 16.47 -3.39 34.79
N ILE A 13 17.38 -4.22 34.28
CA ILE A 13 17.99 -3.95 32.98
C ILE A 13 16.85 -4.10 31.98
N VAL A 14 16.17 -3.00 31.65
CA VAL A 14 15.28 -3.01 30.48
C VAL A 14 16.19 -3.00 29.27
N MET A 15 16.56 -4.21 28.89
CA MET A 15 17.08 -4.55 27.58
C MET A 15 16.00 -4.09 26.58
N LEU A 16 16.16 -2.90 26.01
CA LEU A 16 15.49 -2.52 24.77
C LEU A 16 16.11 -3.36 23.66
N VAL A 17 15.78 -4.65 23.66
CA VAL A 17 15.93 -5.49 22.48
C VAL A 17 14.82 -5.03 21.56
N VAL A 18 15.09 -3.99 20.78
CA VAL A 18 14.41 -3.84 19.50
C VAL A 18 14.87 -5.05 18.71
N LEU A 19 14.11 -6.15 18.79
CA LEU A 19 14.23 -7.27 17.88
C LEU A 19 13.88 -6.71 16.50
N ALA A 20 14.89 -6.14 15.85
CA ALA A 20 14.93 -6.06 14.41
C ALA A 20 15.08 -7.50 13.92
N ALA A 21 13.98 -8.25 13.91
CA ALA A 21 13.79 -9.30 12.94
C ALA A 21 13.75 -8.60 11.57
N CYS A 22 14.93 -8.22 11.08
CA CYS A 22 15.15 -7.61 9.78
C CYS A 22 14.91 -8.67 8.69
N GLY A 23 13.66 -9.10 8.54
CA GLY A 23 13.20 -9.62 7.26
C GLY A 23 13.32 -8.51 6.21
N SER A 24 13.52 -8.88 4.95
CA SER A 24 13.49 -7.92 3.84
C SER A 24 12.25 -7.03 3.95
N LYS A 25 12.38 -5.72 3.74
CA LYS A 25 11.22 -4.79 3.80
C LYS A 25 10.20 -5.07 2.70
N VAL A 26 10.65 -5.66 1.59
CA VAL A 26 9.86 -6.04 0.43
C VAL A 26 10.01 -7.53 0.12
N ASN A 27 9.00 -8.14 -0.50
CA ASN A 27 9.09 -9.51 -0.99
C ASN A 27 9.89 -9.60 -2.31
N LYS A 28 10.08 -10.81 -2.85
CA LYS A 28 10.80 -11.07 -4.11
C LYS A 28 10.21 -10.34 -5.33
N ASN A 29 8.95 -9.91 -5.26
CA ASN A 29 8.24 -9.19 -6.31
C ASN A 29 8.21 -7.66 -6.05
N GLY A 30 8.99 -7.16 -5.09
CA GLY A 30 9.08 -5.75 -4.74
C GLY A 30 7.90 -5.21 -3.91
N VAL A 31 6.97 -6.06 -3.48
CA VAL A 31 5.80 -5.65 -2.69
C VAL A 31 6.21 -5.46 -1.23
N PRO A 32 5.92 -4.31 -0.58
CA PRO A 32 6.18 -4.11 0.84
C PRO A 32 5.53 -5.18 1.71
N ASN A 33 6.29 -5.75 2.64
CA ASN A 33 5.79 -6.79 3.55
C ASN A 33 4.80 -6.23 4.58
N ILE A 34 4.78 -4.91 4.77
CA ILE A 34 3.80 -4.23 5.62
C ILE A 34 2.40 -4.19 5.00
N LEU A 35 2.26 -4.40 3.67
CA LEU A 35 0.97 -4.49 2.99
C LEU A 35 0.16 -5.65 3.58
N LYS A 36 -1.00 -5.34 4.14
CA LYS A 36 -1.97 -6.33 4.64
C LYS A 36 -2.74 -6.96 3.49
N ASP A 37 -3.30 -8.12 3.79
CA ASP A 37 -3.96 -8.96 2.78
C ASP A 37 -5.37 -8.44 2.46
N LYS A 38 -5.96 -7.58 3.32
CA LYS A 38 -7.32 -7.07 3.17
C LYS A 38 -7.41 -5.64 3.70
N TYR A 39 -8.15 -4.80 2.98
CA TYR A 39 -8.58 -3.48 3.45
C TYR A 39 -10.04 -3.25 3.11
N THR A 40 -10.80 -2.75 4.07
CA THR A 40 -12.18 -2.31 3.87
C THR A 40 -12.20 -0.79 3.89
N GLY A 41 -12.86 -0.19 2.91
CA GLY A 41 -12.76 1.25 2.70
C GLY A 41 -13.78 1.80 1.72
N TYR A 42 -13.49 2.98 1.21
CA TYR A 42 -14.39 3.72 0.33
C TYR A 42 -13.61 4.49 -0.73
N SER A 43 -14.17 4.54 -1.95
CA SER A 43 -13.81 5.52 -2.98
C SER A 43 -15.06 6.23 -3.48
N LYS A 44 -14.95 7.52 -3.79
CA LYS A 44 -16.07 8.28 -4.37
C LYS A 44 -16.35 7.90 -5.82
N LEU A 45 -15.30 7.58 -6.56
CA LEU A 45 -15.34 7.28 -8.00
C LEU A 45 -14.80 5.88 -8.25
N SER A 46 -15.22 5.24 -9.34
CA SER A 46 -14.62 4.00 -9.82
C SER A 46 -13.30 4.30 -10.52
N GLY A 47 -12.40 3.33 -10.51
CA GLY A 47 -11.19 3.36 -11.33
C GLY A 47 -11.51 3.04 -12.79
N TYR A 48 -10.54 3.32 -13.65
CA TYR A 48 -10.67 3.02 -15.07
C TYR A 48 -10.83 1.51 -15.35
N GLU A 49 -10.25 0.66 -14.51
CA GLU A 49 -10.33 -0.80 -14.63
C GLU A 49 -10.82 -1.44 -13.32
N TYR A 50 -11.44 -2.62 -13.47
CA TYR A 50 -11.69 -3.51 -12.35
C TYR A 50 -10.37 -3.92 -11.67
N PRO A 51 -10.38 -4.16 -10.35
CA PRO A 51 -11.54 -4.31 -9.46
C PRO A 51 -11.97 -3.02 -8.75
N PHE A 52 -11.49 -1.86 -9.19
CA PHE A 52 -11.61 -0.60 -8.45
C PHE A 52 -12.98 0.07 -8.65
N ILE A 53 -13.91 -0.12 -7.71
CA ILE A 53 -15.29 0.41 -7.80
C ILE A 53 -15.54 1.59 -6.85
N ALA A 54 -16.49 2.45 -7.20
CA ALA A 54 -17.03 3.46 -6.30
C ALA A 54 -17.86 2.83 -5.16
N GLY A 55 -17.96 3.55 -4.05
CA GLY A 55 -18.71 3.13 -2.87
C GLY A 55 -17.84 2.42 -1.83
N GLY A 56 -18.51 1.82 -0.85
CA GLY A 56 -17.87 0.98 0.15
C GLY A 56 -17.48 -0.36 -0.46
N ASP A 57 -16.22 -0.76 -0.28
CA ASP A 57 -15.69 -1.98 -0.87
C ASP A 57 -14.56 -2.57 -0.01
N GLN A 58 -14.18 -3.80 -0.35
CA GLN A 58 -13.07 -4.51 0.24
C GLN A 58 -12.06 -4.91 -0.84
N LEU A 59 -10.82 -4.49 -0.69
CA LEU A 59 -9.71 -4.90 -1.56
C LEU A 59 -8.90 -6.00 -0.87
N ILE A 60 -8.78 -7.15 -1.53
CA ILE A 60 -8.01 -8.32 -1.07
C ILE A 60 -6.75 -8.43 -1.91
N PHE A 61 -5.59 -8.38 -1.27
CA PHE A 61 -4.28 -8.48 -1.88
C PHE A 61 -3.69 -9.87 -1.68
N ASP A 62 -3.52 -10.63 -2.76
CA ASP A 62 -2.71 -11.84 -2.78
C ASP A 62 -1.27 -11.46 -3.16
N LYS A 63 -0.38 -11.41 -2.17
CA LYS A 63 1.05 -11.08 -2.36
C LYS A 63 1.87 -12.21 -2.99
N LYS A 64 1.34 -13.44 -3.06
CA LYS A 64 2.02 -14.57 -3.70
C LYS A 64 1.78 -14.56 -5.20
N GLU A 65 0.52 -14.34 -5.58
CA GLU A 65 0.08 -14.25 -6.97
C GLU A 65 0.21 -12.83 -7.56
N ASN A 66 0.49 -11.83 -6.70
CA ASN A 66 0.39 -10.42 -7.02
C ASN A 66 -0.95 -10.09 -7.69
N SER A 67 -2.05 -10.33 -6.98
CA SER A 67 -3.39 -9.99 -7.47
C SER A 67 -4.20 -9.19 -6.47
N ILE A 68 -5.18 -8.44 -6.98
CA ILE A 68 -6.14 -7.66 -6.20
C ILE A 68 -7.54 -8.15 -6.59
N THR A 69 -8.37 -8.43 -5.60
CA THR A 69 -9.78 -8.81 -5.79
C THR A 69 -10.68 -7.89 -4.97
N ASN A 70 -11.81 -7.43 -5.52
CA ASN A 70 -12.81 -6.66 -4.76
C ASN A 70 -13.86 -7.55 -4.08
N SER A 71 -14.82 -6.95 -3.37
CA SER A 71 -15.95 -7.67 -2.75
C SER A 71 -16.91 -8.33 -3.75
N LYS A 72 -16.86 -7.96 -5.03
CA LYS A 72 -17.66 -8.56 -6.12
C LYS A 72 -16.99 -9.78 -6.75
N GLY A 73 -15.74 -10.07 -6.39
CA GLY A 73 -14.97 -11.17 -6.97
C GLY A 73 -14.24 -10.78 -8.26
N ASP A 74 -14.30 -9.53 -8.70
CA ASP A 74 -13.50 -9.04 -9.82
C ASP A 74 -12.03 -9.05 -9.43
N LYS A 75 -11.16 -9.48 -10.36
CA LYS A 75 -9.75 -9.73 -10.08
C LYS A 75 -8.86 -9.13 -11.15
N THR A 76 -7.76 -8.52 -10.73
CA THR A 76 -6.62 -8.12 -11.59
C THR A 76 -5.31 -8.62 -11.01
N TYR A 77 -4.28 -8.70 -11.84
CA TYR A 77 -2.89 -8.89 -11.41
C TYR A 77 -2.14 -7.58 -11.41
N PHE A 78 -1.05 -7.51 -10.66
CA PHE A 78 -0.22 -6.32 -10.56
C PHE A 78 1.29 -6.61 -10.53
N SER A 79 2.07 -5.62 -10.95
CA SER A 79 3.53 -5.60 -10.79
C SER A 79 3.94 -4.27 -10.18
N VAL A 80 4.88 -4.31 -9.23
CA VAL A 80 5.50 -3.09 -8.69
C VAL A 80 6.51 -2.57 -9.70
N ILE A 81 6.45 -1.28 -10.01
CA ILE A 81 7.38 -0.63 -10.94
C ILE A 81 8.08 0.55 -10.28
N PRO A 82 9.37 0.77 -10.58
CA PRO A 82 10.10 1.90 -10.01
C PRO A 82 9.70 3.21 -10.70
N GLU A 83 9.76 4.33 -9.98
CA GLU A 83 9.36 5.66 -10.53
C GLU A 83 10.13 6.04 -11.81
N LYS A 84 11.41 5.64 -11.92
CA LYS A 84 12.24 5.88 -13.12
C LYS A 84 11.69 5.23 -14.40
N ASP A 85 10.84 4.23 -14.25
CA ASP A 85 10.24 3.48 -15.36
C ASP A 85 8.86 4.01 -15.76
N LEU A 86 8.34 5.02 -15.05
CA LEU A 86 7.05 5.64 -15.33
C LEU A 86 7.12 6.57 -16.55
N PRO A 87 6.06 6.63 -17.38
CA PRO A 87 5.91 7.67 -18.40
C PRO A 87 5.95 9.08 -17.77
N PRO A 88 6.45 10.11 -18.50
CA PRO A 88 6.57 11.46 -17.97
C PRO A 88 5.27 12.05 -17.38
N ALA A 89 4.13 11.82 -18.04
CA ALA A 89 2.83 12.29 -17.55
C ALA A 89 2.48 11.67 -16.19
N THR A 90 2.60 10.35 -16.06
CA THR A 90 2.37 9.61 -14.80
C THR A 90 3.32 10.05 -13.69
N LYS A 91 4.60 10.28 -14.02
CA LYS A 91 5.60 10.79 -13.08
C LYS A 91 5.28 12.20 -12.58
N GLY A 92 4.71 13.04 -13.43
CA GLY A 92 4.18 14.35 -13.05
C GLY A 92 3.10 14.24 -11.97
N VAL A 93 2.18 13.29 -12.10
CA VAL A 93 1.12 13.04 -11.09
C VAL A 93 1.70 12.51 -9.78
N VAL A 94 2.64 11.57 -9.82
CA VAL A 94 3.33 11.11 -8.59
C VAL A 94 4.05 12.28 -7.91
N THR A 95 4.65 13.17 -8.68
CA THR A 95 5.32 14.37 -8.15
C THR A 95 4.34 15.31 -7.45
N SER A 96 3.13 15.51 -7.98
CA SER A 96 2.12 16.36 -7.33
C SER A 96 1.61 15.77 -6.01
N LEU A 97 1.68 14.45 -5.84
CA LEU A 97 1.24 13.75 -4.61
C LEU A 97 2.32 13.71 -3.51
N LYS A 98 3.53 14.22 -3.74
CA LYS A 98 4.67 14.06 -2.81
C LYS A 98 4.39 14.51 -1.37
N SER A 99 3.66 15.60 -1.19
CA SER A 99 3.28 16.10 0.15
C SER A 99 2.31 15.14 0.86
N GLU A 100 1.35 14.58 0.12
CA GLU A 100 0.35 13.63 0.64
C GLU A 100 0.95 12.25 0.93
N LEU A 101 2.01 11.88 0.20
CA LEU A 101 2.74 10.63 0.38
C LEU A 101 3.84 10.76 1.45
N LYS A 102 4.10 11.98 1.95
CA LYS A 102 5.07 12.22 3.01
C LYS A 102 4.65 11.41 4.24
N ASP A 103 5.59 10.66 4.81
CA ASP A 103 5.38 9.78 5.96
C ASP A 103 4.55 8.51 5.67
N THR A 104 4.42 8.14 4.39
CA THR A 104 3.86 6.85 3.97
C THR A 104 4.93 5.97 3.34
N GLU A 105 4.81 4.66 3.52
CA GLU A 105 5.53 3.70 2.69
C GLU A 105 4.70 3.48 1.43
N ASN A 106 5.21 3.93 0.30
CA ASN A 106 4.45 4.05 -0.94
C ASN A 106 5.22 3.45 -2.12
N PHE A 107 4.47 2.93 -3.09
CA PHE A 107 4.98 2.27 -4.27
C PHE A 107 3.97 2.34 -5.41
N THR A 108 4.46 2.29 -6.64
CA THR A 108 3.62 2.33 -7.84
C THR A 108 3.40 0.91 -8.36
N ILE A 109 2.16 0.62 -8.76
CA ILE A 109 1.79 -0.62 -9.43
C ILE A 109 1.23 -0.35 -10.82
N ILE A 110 1.51 -1.26 -11.73
CA ILE A 110 0.73 -1.45 -12.97
C ILE A 110 -0.17 -2.66 -12.79
N ILE A 111 -1.33 -2.63 -13.44
CA ILE A 111 -2.28 -3.74 -13.42
C ILE A 111 -2.57 -4.29 -14.82
N SER A 112 -3.03 -5.55 -14.87
CA SER A 112 -3.58 -6.20 -16.06
C SER A 112 -4.40 -7.43 -15.67
N ARG A 113 -5.27 -7.88 -16.56
CA ARG A 113 -5.91 -9.20 -16.48
C ARG A 113 -4.91 -10.36 -16.64
N GLU A 114 -3.75 -10.11 -17.23
CA GLU A 114 -2.67 -11.10 -17.36
C GLU A 114 -1.75 -11.13 -16.13
N LYS A 115 -1.30 -12.32 -15.73
CA LYS A 115 -0.36 -12.49 -14.61
C LYS A 115 0.97 -11.79 -14.87
N HIS A 116 1.56 -11.24 -13.81
CA HIS A 116 2.88 -10.59 -13.83
C HIS A 116 2.99 -9.53 -14.94
N PRO A 117 2.10 -8.52 -14.97
CA PRO A 117 2.05 -7.56 -16.06
C PRO A 117 3.39 -6.87 -16.28
N THR A 118 3.76 -6.74 -17.54
CA THR A 118 4.84 -5.86 -17.98
C THR A 118 4.30 -4.49 -18.34
N LYS A 119 5.17 -3.50 -18.49
CA LYS A 119 4.78 -2.13 -18.89
C LYS A 119 4.01 -2.06 -20.21
N LYS A 120 4.22 -3.03 -21.12
CA LYS A 120 3.50 -3.10 -22.40
C LYS A 120 2.08 -3.66 -22.28
N GLN A 121 1.81 -4.44 -21.23
CA GLN A 121 0.52 -5.07 -20.94
C GLN A 121 -0.30 -4.28 -19.91
N ALA A 122 0.26 -3.18 -19.38
CA ALA A 122 -0.38 -2.41 -18.34
C ALA A 122 -1.68 -1.76 -18.86
N GLU A 123 -2.79 -2.07 -18.21
CA GLU A 123 -4.11 -1.49 -18.51
C GLU A 123 -4.31 -0.17 -17.75
N ALA A 124 -3.78 -0.09 -16.52
CA ALA A 124 -3.77 1.12 -15.70
C ALA A 124 -2.60 1.13 -14.70
N THR A 125 -2.35 2.30 -14.12
CA THR A 125 -1.28 2.53 -13.13
C THR A 125 -1.84 3.20 -11.88
N TYR A 126 -1.44 2.71 -10.71
CA TYR A 126 -1.90 3.21 -9.41
C TYR A 126 -0.73 3.44 -8.47
N GLN A 127 -0.85 4.45 -7.61
CA GLN A 127 0.02 4.67 -6.47
C GLN A 127 -0.64 4.08 -5.23
N ILE A 128 0.11 3.25 -4.51
CA ILE A 128 -0.29 2.70 -3.21
C ILE A 128 0.47 3.46 -2.14
N ALA A 129 -0.23 3.93 -1.11
CA ALA A 129 0.36 4.56 0.07
C ALA A 129 -0.10 3.82 1.33
N LEU A 130 0.86 3.38 2.14
CA LEU A 130 0.62 2.66 3.38
C LEU A 130 1.07 3.50 4.57
N SER A 131 0.19 3.61 5.57
CA SER A 131 0.49 4.32 6.82
C SER A 131 0.04 3.49 8.04
N ALA A 132 0.33 4.00 9.24
CA ALA A 132 0.03 3.32 10.51
C ALA A 132 0.56 1.86 10.55
N GLY A 133 1.80 1.62 10.09
CA GLY A 133 2.40 0.28 10.04
C GLY A 133 1.72 -0.65 9.03
N GLY A 134 1.15 -0.09 7.95
CA GLY A 134 0.40 -0.81 6.94
C GLY A 134 -1.07 -1.04 7.30
N LYS A 135 -1.56 -0.55 8.44
CA LYS A 135 -2.98 -0.71 8.80
C LYS A 135 -3.92 0.18 7.98
N LYS A 136 -3.42 1.25 7.38
CA LYS A 136 -4.18 2.12 6.50
C LYS A 136 -3.59 2.09 5.10
N ILE A 137 -4.46 2.06 4.09
CA ILE A 137 -4.10 2.13 2.69
C ILE A 137 -4.79 3.31 2.02
N ARG A 138 -4.09 3.93 1.08
CA ARG A 138 -4.70 4.76 0.04
C ARG A 138 -4.29 4.22 -1.33
N VAL A 139 -5.24 4.03 -2.24
CA VAL A 139 -5.02 3.57 -3.62
C VAL A 139 -5.47 4.67 -4.57
N ILE A 140 -4.50 5.28 -5.24
CA ILE A 140 -4.71 6.47 -6.06
C ILE A 140 -4.44 6.09 -7.51
N GLU A 141 -5.43 6.20 -8.37
CA GLU A 141 -5.19 6.05 -9.80
C GLU A 141 -4.26 7.16 -10.29
N LEU A 142 -3.33 6.86 -11.19
CA LEU A 142 -2.39 7.85 -11.72
C LEU A 142 -2.74 8.32 -13.13
N ARG A 143 -3.67 7.64 -13.79
CA ARG A 143 -4.24 8.08 -15.06
C ARG A 143 -5.20 9.26 -14.79
N ARG A 144 -5.09 10.30 -15.62
CA ARG A 144 -5.79 11.61 -15.42
C ARG A 144 -6.46 12.15 -16.68
N ASP A 145 -6.23 11.52 -17.82
CA ASP A 145 -6.65 11.96 -19.15
C ASP A 145 -8.12 11.59 -19.51
N TYR A 146 -8.75 10.70 -18.73
CA TYR A 146 -10.14 10.26 -18.96
C TYR A 146 -11.18 10.91 -18.02
N ALA A 147 -10.75 11.81 -17.13
CA ALA A 147 -11.61 12.42 -16.12
C ALA A 147 -12.52 13.51 -16.72
N ALA A 148 -13.43 13.14 -17.62
CA ALA A 148 -14.49 14.01 -18.12
C ALA A 148 -15.43 14.51 -16.98
N GLU A 149 -15.48 13.78 -15.86
CA GLU A 149 -16.22 14.15 -14.64
C GLU A 149 -15.34 14.81 -13.55
N GLY A 150 -14.08 15.13 -13.85
CA GLY A 150 -13.22 15.94 -12.98
C GLY A 150 -12.61 15.24 -11.76
N GLY A 151 -12.58 13.90 -11.72
CA GLY A 151 -11.97 13.15 -10.62
C GLY A 151 -11.33 11.83 -11.03
N TYR A 152 -10.80 11.11 -10.05
CA TYR A 152 -10.09 9.85 -10.22
C TYR A 152 -10.37 8.92 -9.05
N TYR A 153 -10.09 7.62 -9.21
CA TYR A 153 -10.17 6.67 -8.11
C TYR A 153 -9.17 7.01 -7.01
N ASP A 154 -9.69 7.17 -5.80
CA ASP A 154 -8.93 7.51 -4.60
C ASP A 154 -9.57 6.78 -3.41
N PHE A 155 -9.21 5.52 -3.26
CA PHE A 155 -9.73 4.67 -2.20
C PHE A 155 -8.92 4.85 -0.93
N SER A 156 -9.61 5.01 0.20
CA SER A 156 -9.01 4.96 1.52
C SER A 156 -9.63 3.81 2.31
N GLY A 157 -8.79 2.97 2.92
CA GLY A 157 -9.25 1.81 3.67
C GLY A 157 -8.37 1.45 4.85
N GLU A 158 -8.92 0.62 5.74
CA GLU A 158 -8.26 0.12 6.93
C GLU A 158 -8.24 -1.41 6.92
N SER A 159 -7.16 -1.99 7.42
CA SER A 159 -7.08 -3.43 7.67
C SER A 159 -7.69 -3.72 9.03
N GLU A 160 -8.42 -4.82 9.14
CA GLU A 160 -8.83 -5.40 10.43
C GLU A 160 -7.63 -5.80 11.31
#